data_AF-A0A7W0CNS4-F1
#
_entry.id   AF-A0A7W0CNS4-F1
#
_cell.length_a   1.000
_cell.length_b   1.000
_cell.length_c   1.000
_cell.angle_alpha   90.00
_cell.angle_beta   90.00
_cell.angle_gamma   90.00
#
_symmetry.space_group_name_H-M   'P 1'
#
loop_
_entity.id
_entity.type
_entity.pdbx_description
1 polymer ?
#
loop_
_entity_poly.entity_id
_entity_poly.type
_entity_poly.pdbx_seq_one_letter_code
_entity_poly.pdbx_strand_id
1 'polypeptide(L)' 'MSTRAVPFHCPYCGDEDLEPYEKDGGWYCRSCARAFKLTFLGIGVKI' A
#
# COMPACT_ATOMS: atom_id res chain seq x y z
N MET A 1 10.98 -4.25 -14.58
CA MET A 1 10.85 -4.24 -13.11
C MET A 1 9.37 -4.06 -12.78
N SER A 2 8.78 -4.95 -11.99
CA SER A 2 7.39 -4.79 -11.56
C SER A 2 7.31 -3.61 -10.59
N THR A 3 6.65 -2.54 -11.00
CA THR A 3 6.50 -1.27 -10.28
C THR A 3 5.58 -1.36 -9.05
N ARG A 4 5.16 -2.57 -8.65
CA ARG A 4 4.17 -2.79 -7.60
C ARG A 4 4.85 -3.33 -6.34
N ALA A 5 5.20 -2.43 -5.42
CA ALA A 5 5.47 -2.82 -4.05
C ALA A 5 4.17 -3.39 -3.44
N VAL A 6 4.29 -4.52 -2.75
CA VAL A 6 3.20 -5.13 -1.98
C VAL A 6 3.43 -4.78 -0.51
N PRO A 7 2.50 -4.09 0.16
CA PRO A 7 2.56 -3.89 1.60
C PRO A 7 2.26 -5.22 2.30
N PHE A 8 3.02 -5.54 3.34
CA PHE A 8 2.74 -6.68 4.21
C PHE A 8 1.77 -6.33 5.34
N HIS A 9 1.75 -5.07 5.79
CA HIS A 9 0.89 -4.60 6.89
C HIS A 9 0.13 -3.33 6.51
N CYS A 10 -1.10 -3.21 6.98
CA CYS A 10 -1.91 -2.01 6.88
C CYS A 10 -1.24 -0.88 7.70
N PRO A 11 -0.95 0.29 7.10
CA PRO A 11 -0.31 1.39 7.83
C PRO A 11 -1.18 1.97 8.94
N TYR A 12 -2.47 1.63 8.99
CA TYR A 12 -3.40 2.17 9.97
C TYR A 12 -3.75 1.23 11.12
N CYS A 13 -3.76 -0.09 10.90
CA CYS A 13 -4.13 -1.07 11.95
C CYS A 13 -3.12 -2.20 12.17
N GLY A 14 -2.09 -2.31 11.32
CA GLY A 14 -1.07 -3.37 11.42
C GLY A 14 -1.49 -4.74 10.90
N ASP A 15 -2.76 -4.91 10.50
CA ASP A 15 -3.28 -6.17 9.95
C ASP A 15 -2.72 -6.47 8.55
N GLU A 16 -2.70 -7.74 8.17
CA GLU A 16 -2.18 -8.26 6.90
C GLU A 16 -3.29 -8.55 5.88
N ASP A 17 -4.56 -8.41 6.26
CA ASP A 17 -5.71 -8.65 5.36
C ASP A 17 -5.89 -7.51 4.33
N LEU A 18 -4.99 -7.50 3.34
CA LEU A 18 -4.86 -6.48 2.31
C LEU A 18 -5.16 -7.05 0.92
N GLU A 19 -5.94 -6.31 0.13
CA GLU A 19 -6.21 -6.65 -1.27
C GLU A 19 -5.96 -5.47 -2.22
N PRO A 20 -5.56 -5.73 -3.48
CA PRO A 20 -5.45 -4.69 -4.49
C PRO A 20 -6.83 -4.06 -4.78
N TYR A 21 -6.91 -2.74 -4.65
CA TYR A 21 -8.15 -1.98 -4.84
C TYR A 21 -8.17 -1.18 -6.15
N GLU A 22 -6.99 -0.78 -6.67
CA GLU A 22 -6.86 -0.05 -7.92
C GLU A 22 -5.67 -0.53 -8.77
N LYS A 23 -5.70 -0.25 -10.08
CA LYS A 23 -4.62 -0.65 -11.02
C LYS A 23 -3.27 0.02 -10.71
N ASP A 24 -3.28 1.17 -10.05
CA ASP A 24 -2.13 2.05 -9.83
C ASP A 24 -1.61 2.02 -8.39
N GLY A 25 -1.43 0.81 -7.83
CA GLY A 25 -0.81 0.65 -6.51
C GLY A 25 -1.72 0.98 -5.33
N GLY A 26 -3.04 1.00 -5.55
CA GLY A 26 -4.05 1.14 -4.51
C GLY A 26 -4.33 -0.18 -3.81
N TRP A 27 -4.50 -0.11 -2.49
CA TRP A 27 -4.72 -1.22 -1.57
C TRP A 27 -5.90 -0.93 -0.65
N TYR A 28 -6.65 -1.96 -0.31
CA TYR A 28 -7.73 -1.91 0.65
C TYR A 28 -7.46 -2.90 1.78
N CYS A 29 -7.61 -2.45 3.02
CA CYS A 29 -7.55 -3.31 4.20
C CYS A 29 -8.96 -3.72 4.61
N ARG A 30 -9.26 -5.01 4.59
CA ARG A 30 -10.57 -5.53 4.99
C ARG A 30 -10.84 -5.43 6.48
N SER A 31 -9.81 -5.53 7.31
CA SER A 31 -9.95 -5.47 8.78
C SER A 31 -10.37 -4.11 9.31
N CYS A 32 -9.90 -3.01 8.70
CA CYS A 32 -10.24 -1.66 9.14
C CYS A 32 -10.97 -0.80 8.09
N ALA A 33 -11.35 -1.40 6.97
CA ALA A 33 -12.08 -0.77 5.86
C ALA A 33 -11.44 0.51 5.29
N ARG A 34 -10.10 0.61 5.28
CA ARG A 34 -9.39 1.77 4.73
C ARG A 34 -8.71 1.43 3.42
N ALA A 35 -8.78 2.37 2.48
CA ALA A 35 -8.00 2.34 1.25
C ALA A 35 -6.78 3.26 1.35
N PHE A 36 -5.67 2.88 0.72
CA PHE A 36 -4.45 3.67 0.61
C PHE A 36 -3.70 3.35 -0.68
N LYS A 37 -2.72 4.18 -1.06
CA LYS A 37 -1.92 3.99 -2.27
C LYS A 37 -0.43 4.04 -1.95
N LEU A 38 0.34 3.17 -2.59
CA LEU A 38 1.80 3.19 -2.54
C LEU A 38 2.37 3.87 -3.79
N THR A 39 3.24 4.86 -3.57
CA THR A 39 3.96 5.56 -4.64
C THR A 39 5.45 5.54 -4.32
N PHE A 40 6.27 5.01 -5.24
CA PHE A 40 7.71 5.12 -5.12
C PHE A 40 8.15 6.55 -5.46
N LEU A 41 8.79 7.23 -4.51
CA LEU A 41 9.25 8.61 -4.68
C LEU A 41 10.72 8.70 -5.13
N GLY A 42 11.56 7.71 -4.77
CA GLY A 42 13.00 7.72 -5.04
C GLY A 42 13.81 7.15 -3.88
N ILE A 43 15.11 6.94 -4.10
CA ILE A 43 16.05 6.52 -3.05
C ILE A 43 16.66 7.78 -2.42
N GLY A 44 16.60 7.91 -1.09
CA GLY A 44 17.23 9.01 -0.35
C GLY A 44 16.49 10.35 -0.43
N VAL A 45 15.22 10.36 -0.83
CA VAL A 45 14.39 11.58 -0.87
C VAL A 45 14.15 12.10 0.55
N LYS A 46 14.53 13.36 0.81
CA LYS A 46 14.07 14.15 1.96
C LYS A 46 12.95 15.06 1.47
N ILE A 47 11.73 14.64 1.71
CA ILE A 47 10.52 15.47 1.65
C ILE A 47 10.31 16.16 2.99
#